data_AF-A0A2U1LL40-F1
#
_entry.id   AF-A0A2U1LL40-F1
#
_cell.length_a   1.000
_cell.length_b   1.000
_cell.length_c   1.000
_cell.angle_alpha   90.00
_cell.angle_beta   90.00
_cell.angle_gamma   90.00
#
_symmetry.space_group_name_H-M   'P 1'
#
loop_
_entity.id
_entity.type
_entity.pdbx_description
1 polymer ?
#
loop_
_entity_poly.entity_id
_entity_poly.type
_entity_poly.pdbx_seq_one_letter_code
_entity_poly.pdbx_strand_id
1 'polypeptide(L)'
;MASRLSSSSVSLEIKLTKVGEKLLHLPSSPEEIIECLVRTEDILSRLPQSASISMIKPLNPVIKALIAEDLVRHSNIVVKISVAYCICEIMRIMALDTPYDDNQMKVWFCLSCGEFFEYNEFFELVVTAFEKVSSSSGGCYTKMIKVLKAFSSGKFVVMMCDLQLEGLIVRLFKRFLTVADSSSSAVVSKMEKIMTMIIKESKELPRELVNLLAINGKSNKEIASPVCTQLAKKLLKIYADQLNPDIPDMVSDSS
;
A
#
# COMPACT_ATOMS: atom_id res chain seq x y z
N MET A 1 -30.67 11.18 -15.81
CA MET A 1 -29.44 10.84 -15.05
C MET A 1 -28.65 9.69 -15.70
N ALA A 2 -29.29 8.59 -16.10
CA ALA A 2 -28.62 7.43 -16.73
C ALA A 2 -27.81 7.76 -18.01
N SER A 3 -28.27 8.68 -18.88
CA SER A 3 -27.57 9.07 -20.11
C SER A 3 -26.29 9.90 -19.90
N ARG A 4 -26.18 10.60 -18.77
CA ARG A 4 -24.95 11.34 -18.40
C ARG A 4 -23.90 10.43 -17.78
N LEU A 5 -24.34 9.41 -17.04
CA LEU A 5 -23.46 8.37 -16.50
C LEU A 5 -22.87 7.48 -17.61
N SER A 6 -23.68 7.11 -18.62
CA SER A 6 -23.19 6.32 -19.76
C SER A 6 -22.20 7.07 -20.64
N SER A 7 -22.45 8.35 -20.93
CA SER A 7 -21.52 9.20 -21.71
C SER A 7 -20.22 9.49 -20.98
N SER A 8 -20.26 9.65 -19.65
CA SER A 8 -19.05 9.78 -18.82
C SER A 8 -18.21 8.49 -18.81
N SER A 9 -18.84 7.32 -18.75
CA SER A 9 -18.15 6.02 -18.78
C SER A 9 -17.41 5.80 -20.10
N VAL A 10 -18.08 6.01 -21.24
CA VAL A 10 -17.49 5.89 -22.58
C VAL A 10 -16.32 6.87 -22.76
N SER A 11 -16.42 8.09 -22.21
CA SER A 11 -15.31 9.05 -22.23
C SER A 11 -14.08 8.55 -21.46
N LEU A 12 -14.27 7.85 -20.33
CA LEU A 12 -13.18 7.29 -19.54
C LEU A 12 -12.54 6.07 -20.22
N GLU A 13 -13.33 5.21 -20.87
CA GLU A 13 -12.83 4.08 -21.67
C GLU A 13 -11.86 4.55 -22.76
N ILE A 14 -12.25 5.56 -23.55
CA ILE A 14 -11.39 6.11 -24.61
C ILE A 14 -10.10 6.71 -24.04
N LYS A 15 -10.19 7.40 -22.88
CA LYS A 15 -9.01 7.98 -22.23
C LYS A 15 -8.05 6.90 -21.71
N LEU A 16 -8.58 5.83 -21.12
CA LEU A 16 -7.80 4.67 -20.67
C LEU A 16 -7.06 4.01 -21.82
N THR A 17 -7.75 3.74 -22.94
CA THR A 17 -7.12 3.13 -24.12
C THR A 17 -5.95 4.00 -24.61
N LYS A 18 -6.17 5.31 -24.79
CA LYS A 18 -5.12 6.22 -25.26
C LYS A 18 -3.92 6.31 -24.31
N VAL A 19 -4.17 6.38 -23.01
CA VAL A 19 -3.08 6.48 -22.02
C VAL A 19 -2.32 5.15 -21.92
N GLY A 20 -3.03 4.02 -22.03
CA GLY A 20 -2.44 2.70 -22.02
C GLY A 20 -1.56 2.44 -23.25
N GLU A 21 -2.02 2.80 -24.45
CA GLU A 21 -1.20 2.74 -25.67
C GLU A 21 0.07 3.59 -25.55
N LYS A 22 -0.05 4.81 -25.01
CA LYS A 22 1.11 5.67 -24.77
C LYS A 22 2.08 5.09 -23.74
N LEU A 23 1.59 4.42 -22.69
CA LEU A 23 2.44 3.78 -21.70
C LEU A 23 3.13 2.52 -22.24
N LEU A 24 2.46 1.75 -23.11
CA LEU A 24 3.06 0.60 -23.79
C LEU A 24 4.20 1.02 -24.73
N HIS A 25 4.07 2.18 -25.36
CA HIS A 25 5.14 2.83 -26.12
C HIS A 25 5.85 3.86 -25.25
N LEU A 26 6.57 3.34 -24.24
CA LEU A 26 7.16 4.13 -23.16
C LEU A 26 7.87 5.38 -23.71
N PRO A 27 7.47 6.60 -23.27
CA PRO A 27 8.15 7.83 -23.68
C PRO A 27 9.63 7.81 -23.30
N SER A 28 10.47 8.43 -24.12
CA SER A 28 11.93 8.40 -23.91
C SER A 28 12.41 9.32 -22.77
N SER A 29 11.63 10.33 -22.38
CA SER A 29 11.99 11.27 -21.32
C SER A 29 11.27 10.95 -20.00
N PRO A 30 11.96 11.01 -18.83
CA PRO A 30 11.34 10.83 -17.52
C PRO A 30 10.16 11.79 -17.27
N GLU A 31 10.24 13.02 -17.79
CA GLU A 31 9.20 14.03 -17.64
C GLU A 31 7.90 13.63 -18.37
N GLU A 32 8.02 13.10 -19.59
CA GLU A 32 6.85 12.61 -20.35
C GLU A 32 6.27 11.33 -19.75
N ILE A 33 7.11 10.44 -19.20
CA ILE A 33 6.65 9.27 -18.45
C ILE A 33 5.83 9.73 -17.24
N ILE A 34 6.36 10.68 -16.45
CA ILE A 34 5.68 11.23 -15.28
C ILE A 34 4.35 11.89 -15.68
N GLU A 35 4.32 12.68 -16.75
CA GLU A 35 3.09 13.30 -17.22
C GLU A 35 2.05 12.25 -17.64
N CYS A 36 2.49 11.19 -18.34
CA CYS A 36 1.61 10.09 -18.73
C CYS A 36 1.04 9.38 -17.50
N LEU A 37 1.88 9.07 -16.51
CA LEU A 37 1.46 8.45 -15.26
C LEU A 37 0.49 9.34 -14.48
N VAL A 38 0.75 10.65 -14.37
CA VAL A 38 -0.18 11.59 -13.70
C VAL A 38 -1.55 11.60 -14.37
N ARG A 39 -1.62 11.54 -15.71
CA ARG A 39 -2.90 11.42 -16.43
C ARG A 39 -3.58 10.08 -16.13
N THR A 40 -2.81 8.98 -16.10
CA THR A 40 -3.32 7.66 -15.72
C THR A 40 -3.88 7.66 -14.30
N GLU A 41 -3.17 8.24 -13.33
CA GLU A 41 -3.61 8.39 -11.94
C GLU A 41 -4.96 9.12 -11.84
N ASP A 42 -5.11 10.24 -12.55
CA ASP A 42 -6.35 11.02 -12.57
C ASP A 42 -7.52 10.21 -13.10
N ILE A 43 -7.31 9.47 -14.20
CA ILE A 43 -8.34 8.61 -14.80
C ILE A 43 -8.72 7.48 -13.84
N LEU A 44 -7.74 6.75 -13.31
CA LEU A 44 -7.95 5.60 -12.43
C LEU A 44 -8.69 6.00 -11.14
N SER A 45 -8.31 7.12 -10.53
CA SER A 45 -8.92 7.60 -9.27
C SER A 45 -10.42 7.92 -9.38
N ARG A 46 -10.92 8.17 -10.59
CA ARG A 46 -12.35 8.48 -10.86
C ARG A 46 -13.19 7.24 -11.13
N LEU A 47 -12.56 6.08 -11.31
CA LEU A 47 -13.27 4.84 -11.62
C LEU A 47 -13.87 4.26 -10.34
N PRO A 48 -15.15 3.83 -10.36
CA PRO A 48 -15.73 3.16 -9.22
C PRO A 48 -15.01 1.83 -8.94
N GLN A 49 -15.10 1.37 -7.69
CA GLN A 49 -14.82 -0.04 -7.38
C GLN A 49 -15.82 -0.92 -8.13
N SER A 50 -15.46 -2.20 -8.38
CA SER A 50 -16.27 -3.16 -9.14
C SER A 50 -16.64 -2.64 -10.54
N ALA A 51 -15.64 -2.13 -11.26
CA ALA A 51 -15.85 -1.63 -12.62
C ALA A 51 -16.46 -2.70 -13.53
N SER A 52 -17.35 -2.25 -14.41
CA SER A 52 -18.02 -3.13 -15.36
C SER A 52 -17.03 -3.88 -16.24
N ILE A 53 -17.42 -5.05 -16.73
CA ILE A 53 -16.64 -5.87 -17.68
C ILE A 53 -16.16 -5.03 -18.89
N SER A 54 -16.93 -4.00 -19.29
CA SER A 54 -16.55 -3.07 -20.36
C SER A 54 -15.26 -2.30 -20.08
N MET A 55 -14.95 -1.98 -18.82
CA MET A 55 -13.74 -1.24 -18.42
C MET A 55 -12.48 -2.10 -18.37
N ILE A 56 -12.62 -3.43 -18.32
CA ILE A 56 -11.48 -4.36 -18.24
C ILE A 56 -10.61 -4.26 -19.50
N LYS A 57 -11.23 -4.25 -20.68
CA LYS A 57 -10.48 -4.18 -21.95
C LYS A 57 -9.62 -2.91 -22.08
N PRO A 58 -10.15 -1.70 -21.79
CA PRO A 58 -9.33 -0.47 -21.74
C PRO A 58 -8.25 -0.45 -20.67
N LEU A 59 -8.42 -1.18 -19.56
CA LEU A 59 -7.41 -1.25 -18.48
C LEU A 59 -6.22 -2.16 -18.85
N ASN A 60 -6.42 -3.18 -19.69
CA ASN A 60 -5.36 -4.15 -20.02
C ASN A 60 -4.06 -3.52 -20.53
N PRO A 61 -4.07 -2.58 -21.50
CA PRO A 61 -2.84 -1.90 -21.93
C PRO A 61 -2.13 -1.16 -20.80
N VAL A 62 -2.90 -0.51 -19.91
CA VAL A 62 -2.37 0.21 -18.75
C VAL A 62 -1.72 -0.75 -17.76
N ILE A 63 -2.40 -1.85 -17.43
CA ILE A 63 -1.89 -2.89 -16.52
C ILE A 63 -0.57 -3.46 -17.06
N LYS A 64 -0.57 -3.89 -18.33
CA LYS A 64 0.62 -4.44 -18.99
C LYS A 64 1.82 -3.50 -18.95
N ALA A 65 1.59 -2.21 -19.17
CA ALA A 65 2.67 -1.23 -19.09
C ALA A 65 3.16 -1.05 -17.63
N LEU A 66 2.26 -0.93 -16.66
CA LEU A 66 2.62 -0.68 -15.26
C LEU A 66 3.38 -1.81 -14.58
N ILE A 67 3.21 -3.05 -15.05
CA ILE A 67 3.96 -4.22 -14.57
C ILE A 67 5.23 -4.49 -15.39
N ALA A 68 5.48 -3.72 -16.46
CA ALA A 68 6.68 -3.89 -17.26
C ALA A 68 7.92 -3.45 -16.46
N GLU A 69 9.03 -4.18 -16.66
CA GLU A 69 10.28 -3.96 -15.93
C GLU A 69 10.78 -2.50 -16.03
N ASP A 70 10.63 -1.90 -17.20
CA ASP A 70 11.03 -0.51 -17.48
C ASP A 70 10.38 0.51 -16.52
N LEU A 71 9.12 0.27 -16.11
CA LEU A 71 8.41 1.15 -15.17
C LEU A 71 8.61 0.73 -13.72
N VAL A 72 8.54 -0.58 -13.43
CA VAL A 72 8.68 -1.12 -12.06
C VAL A 72 10.08 -0.85 -11.50
N ARG A 73 11.12 -1.08 -12.31
CA ARG A 73 12.52 -0.94 -11.90
C ARG A 73 13.12 0.42 -12.26
N HIS A 74 12.33 1.34 -12.82
CA HIS A 74 12.76 2.66 -13.26
C HIS A 74 13.64 3.40 -12.22
N SER A 75 14.70 4.08 -12.68
CA SER A 75 15.66 4.75 -11.79
C SER A 75 15.05 5.93 -11.02
N ASN A 76 14.15 6.68 -11.67
CA ASN A 76 13.45 7.82 -11.10
C ASN A 76 12.41 7.39 -10.04
N ILE A 77 12.58 7.85 -8.80
CA ILE A 77 11.67 7.52 -7.68
C ILE A 77 10.25 8.06 -7.87
N VAL A 78 10.08 9.19 -8.55
CA VAL A 78 8.76 9.78 -8.84
C VAL A 78 7.96 8.86 -9.73
N VAL A 79 8.61 8.24 -10.73
CA VAL A 79 8.01 7.23 -11.60
C VAL A 79 7.56 6.04 -10.76
N LYS A 80 8.44 5.47 -9.93
CA LYS A 80 8.12 4.33 -9.06
C LYS A 80 6.93 4.59 -8.12
N ILE A 81 6.87 5.74 -7.47
CA ILE A 81 5.73 6.12 -6.60
C ILE A 81 4.44 6.22 -7.42
N SER A 82 4.52 6.78 -8.62
CA SER A 82 3.37 6.94 -9.52
C SER A 82 2.86 5.58 -10.01
N VAL A 83 3.77 4.67 -10.39
CA VAL A 83 3.45 3.28 -10.75
C VAL A 83 2.80 2.55 -9.59
N ALA A 84 3.37 2.63 -8.38
CA ALA A 84 2.80 2.02 -7.18
C ALA A 84 1.37 2.54 -6.91
N TYR A 85 1.15 3.85 -7.03
CA TYR A 85 -0.17 4.44 -6.84
C TYR A 85 -1.17 3.98 -7.91
N CYS A 86 -0.79 3.94 -9.19
CA CYS A 86 -1.62 3.41 -10.27
C CYS A 86 -2.00 1.95 -10.03
N ILE A 87 -1.06 1.10 -9.61
CA ILE A 87 -1.34 -0.31 -9.29
C ILE A 87 -2.31 -0.41 -8.10
N CYS A 88 -2.15 0.41 -7.05
CA CYS A 88 -3.10 0.45 -5.94
C CYS A 88 -4.53 0.82 -6.40
N GLU A 89 -4.68 1.82 -7.27
CA GLU A 89 -5.98 2.20 -7.82
C GLU A 89 -6.57 1.11 -8.71
N ILE A 90 -5.74 0.46 -9.53
CA ILE A 90 -6.13 -0.68 -10.34
C ILE A 90 -6.69 -1.80 -9.46
N MET A 91 -5.98 -2.17 -8.40
CA MET A 91 -6.44 -3.20 -7.46
C MET A 91 -7.72 -2.77 -6.72
N ARG A 92 -7.90 -1.48 -6.43
CA ARG A 92 -9.17 -0.93 -5.90
C ARG A 92 -10.31 -1.06 -6.91
N ILE A 93 -10.07 -0.79 -8.20
CA ILE A 93 -11.08 -0.87 -9.25
C ILE A 93 -11.52 -2.32 -9.46
N MET A 94 -10.55 -3.24 -9.45
CA MET A 94 -10.74 -4.68 -9.66
C MET A 94 -11.31 -5.40 -8.43
N ALA A 95 -11.21 -4.77 -7.26
CA ALA A 95 -11.73 -5.34 -6.02
C ALA A 95 -13.24 -5.57 -6.10
N LEU A 96 -13.66 -6.84 -5.99
CA LEU A 96 -15.06 -7.21 -5.84
C LEU A 96 -15.59 -6.80 -4.46
N ASP A 97 -16.90 -6.57 -4.37
CA ASP A 97 -17.62 -6.15 -3.15
C ASP A 97 -17.94 -7.31 -2.20
N THR A 98 -17.59 -8.54 -2.55
CA THR A 98 -17.78 -9.74 -1.70
C THR A 98 -16.56 -10.00 -0.80
N PRO A 99 -16.74 -10.55 0.41
CA PRO A 99 -15.63 -11.06 1.22
C PRO A 99 -14.87 -12.11 0.40
N TYR A 100 -13.56 -11.96 0.33
CA TYR A 100 -12.71 -12.60 -0.67
C TYR A 100 -12.62 -14.12 -0.44
N ASP A 101 -12.67 -14.88 -1.53
CA ASP A 101 -12.00 -16.17 -1.66
C ASP A 101 -10.61 -15.88 -2.24
N ASP A 102 -9.55 -16.23 -1.53
CA ASP A 102 -8.14 -15.93 -1.85
C ASP A 102 -7.75 -16.39 -3.27
N ASN A 103 -8.49 -17.36 -3.81
CA ASN A 103 -8.31 -17.86 -5.17
C ASN A 103 -8.76 -16.85 -6.24
N GLN A 104 -9.76 -16.01 -5.98
CA GLN A 104 -10.32 -15.10 -6.99
C GLN A 104 -9.43 -13.88 -7.26
N MET A 105 -8.76 -13.35 -6.23
CA MET A 105 -7.81 -12.24 -6.42
C MET A 105 -6.56 -12.70 -7.16
N LYS A 106 -6.08 -13.92 -6.85
CA LYS A 106 -5.01 -14.60 -7.60
C LYS A 106 -5.43 -14.82 -9.05
N VAL A 107 -6.60 -15.42 -9.29
CA VAL A 107 -7.10 -15.71 -10.63
C VAL A 107 -7.27 -14.42 -11.43
N TRP A 108 -7.87 -13.38 -10.88
CA TRP A 108 -8.17 -12.17 -11.64
C TRP A 108 -6.92 -11.31 -11.91
N PHE A 109 -5.99 -11.21 -10.94
CA PHE A 109 -4.68 -10.59 -11.15
C PHE A 109 -3.82 -11.37 -12.14
N CYS A 110 -3.81 -12.71 -12.04
CA CYS A 110 -3.10 -13.60 -12.97
C CYS A 110 -3.70 -13.56 -14.39
N LEU A 111 -5.05 -13.48 -14.51
CA LEU A 111 -5.75 -13.32 -15.79
C LEU A 111 -5.46 -12.00 -16.49
N SER A 112 -5.07 -10.94 -15.75
CA SER A 112 -4.85 -9.60 -16.30
C SER A 112 -3.36 -9.23 -16.45
N CYS A 113 -2.50 -9.75 -15.57
CA CYS A 113 -1.07 -9.44 -15.55
C CYS A 113 -0.20 -10.47 -16.29
N GLY A 114 -0.75 -11.66 -16.60
CA GLY A 114 0.05 -12.78 -17.11
C GLY A 114 1.00 -13.35 -16.06
N GLU A 115 1.70 -14.44 -16.40
CA GLU A 115 2.55 -15.23 -15.48
C GLU A 115 3.78 -14.51 -14.93
N PHE A 116 4.00 -13.22 -15.24
CA PHE A 116 5.31 -12.57 -15.11
C PHE A 116 5.46 -11.54 -13.98
N PHE A 117 4.37 -11.08 -13.35
CA PHE A 117 4.46 -10.09 -12.26
C PHE A 117 4.07 -10.71 -10.92
N GLU A 118 5.07 -11.02 -10.10
CA GLU A 118 4.87 -11.55 -8.77
C GLU A 118 4.42 -10.45 -7.80
N TYR A 119 3.45 -10.74 -6.93
CA TYR A 119 3.01 -9.81 -5.88
C TYR A 119 4.18 -9.26 -5.04
N ASN A 120 5.26 -10.02 -4.91
CA ASN A 120 6.48 -9.59 -4.24
C ASN A 120 7.09 -8.32 -4.87
N GLU A 121 7.14 -8.23 -6.21
CA GLU A 121 7.68 -7.05 -6.90
C GLU A 121 6.85 -5.79 -6.61
N PHE A 122 5.52 -5.93 -6.52
CA PHE A 122 4.65 -4.84 -6.11
C PHE A 122 4.93 -4.39 -4.67
N PHE A 123 5.03 -5.33 -3.72
CA PHE A 123 5.31 -4.95 -2.32
C PHE A 123 6.71 -4.36 -2.17
N GLU A 124 7.71 -4.86 -2.89
CA GLU A 124 9.05 -4.28 -2.95
C GLU A 124 9.01 -2.85 -3.49
N LEU A 125 8.26 -2.62 -4.58
CA LEU A 125 8.06 -1.28 -5.15
C LEU A 125 7.44 -0.32 -4.12
N VAL A 126 6.41 -0.76 -3.40
CA VAL A 126 5.74 0.07 -2.39
C VAL A 126 6.64 0.35 -1.19
N VAL A 127 7.31 -0.67 -0.63
CA VAL A 127 8.21 -0.48 0.51
C VAL A 127 9.36 0.44 0.14
N THR A 128 9.97 0.24 -1.04
CA THR A 128 10.99 1.14 -1.59
C THR A 128 10.46 2.57 -1.75
N ALA A 129 9.22 2.74 -2.21
CA ALA A 129 8.58 4.05 -2.32
C ALA A 129 8.44 4.72 -0.94
N PHE A 130 8.02 3.99 0.10
CA PHE A 130 7.95 4.53 1.46
C PHE A 130 9.34 4.88 2.03
N GLU A 131 10.36 4.09 1.74
CA GLU A 131 11.74 4.32 2.19
C GLU A 131 12.36 5.59 1.58
N LYS A 132 12.13 5.84 0.29
CA LYS A 132 12.80 6.91 -0.46
C LYS A 132 12.08 8.26 -0.44
N VAL A 133 10.81 8.31 -0.03
CA VAL A 133 10.10 9.59 0.11
C VAL A 133 10.57 10.31 1.38
N SER A 134 11.34 11.38 1.23
CA SER A 134 11.68 12.29 2.33
C SER A 134 10.49 13.20 2.67
N SER A 135 10.38 13.58 3.94
CA SER A 135 9.31 14.44 4.48
C SER A 135 9.30 15.87 3.91
N SER A 136 10.26 16.23 3.05
CA SER A 136 10.47 17.57 2.51
C SER A 136 9.74 17.76 1.18
N SER A 137 8.53 18.31 1.26
CA SER A 137 7.75 19.02 0.24
C SER A 137 7.88 18.59 -1.24
N GLY A 138 6.79 18.07 -1.80
CA GLY A 138 6.60 17.89 -3.25
C GLY A 138 5.41 17.00 -3.58
N GLY A 139 5.01 16.93 -4.86
CA GLY A 139 3.90 16.07 -5.32
C GLY A 139 4.08 14.58 -4.98
N CYS A 140 5.33 14.11 -4.83
CA CYS A 140 5.66 12.74 -4.43
C CYS A 140 5.16 12.38 -3.04
N TYR A 141 5.24 13.30 -2.07
CA TYR A 141 4.76 13.06 -0.71
C TYR A 141 3.25 12.88 -0.70
N THR A 142 2.51 13.74 -1.42
CA THR A 142 1.05 13.61 -1.56
C THR A 142 0.64 12.27 -2.16
N LYS A 143 1.33 11.80 -3.21
CA LYS A 143 1.09 10.48 -3.81
C LYS A 143 1.37 9.35 -2.81
N MET A 144 2.49 9.43 -2.08
CA MET A 144 2.83 8.47 -1.03
C MET A 144 1.75 8.37 0.04
N ILE A 145 1.16 9.51 0.46
CA ILE A 145 0.04 9.50 1.42
C ILE A 145 -1.20 8.77 0.86
N LYS A 146 -1.46 8.85 -0.46
CA LYS A 146 -2.54 8.08 -1.09
C LYS A 146 -2.25 6.57 -1.08
N VAL A 147 -1.02 6.16 -1.39
CA VAL A 147 -0.59 4.75 -1.28
C VAL A 147 -0.72 4.26 0.16
N LEU A 148 -0.26 5.04 1.14
CA LEU A 148 -0.41 4.74 2.58
C LEU A 148 -1.89 4.59 2.97
N LYS A 149 -2.76 5.45 2.45
CA LYS A 149 -4.22 5.35 2.66
C LYS A 149 -4.77 4.04 2.09
N ALA A 150 -4.35 3.63 0.90
CA ALA A 150 -4.76 2.37 0.30
C ALA A 150 -4.36 1.17 1.17
N PHE A 151 -3.12 1.13 1.66
CA PHE A 151 -2.65 0.07 2.57
C PHE A 151 -3.42 0.04 3.89
N SER A 152 -3.77 1.21 4.43
CA SER A 152 -4.55 1.33 5.66
C SER A 152 -6.00 0.81 5.53
N SER A 153 -6.45 0.42 4.34
CA SER A 153 -7.75 -0.25 4.14
C SER A 153 -7.73 -1.73 4.55
N GLY A 154 -6.56 -2.34 4.73
CA GLY A 154 -6.39 -3.71 5.24
C GLY A 154 -6.10 -4.76 4.17
N LYS A 155 -6.70 -4.67 2.98
CA LYS A 155 -6.57 -5.72 1.94
C LYS A 155 -5.12 -6.04 1.56
N PHE A 156 -4.29 -5.00 1.37
CA PHE A 156 -2.87 -5.16 1.05
C PHE A 156 -2.07 -5.75 2.21
N VAL A 157 -2.47 -5.48 3.45
CA VAL A 157 -1.80 -6.01 4.64
C VAL A 157 -2.03 -7.50 4.76
N VAL A 158 -3.28 -7.95 4.61
CA VAL A 158 -3.62 -9.39 4.62
C VAL A 158 -2.83 -10.14 3.56
N MET A 159 -2.84 -9.65 2.32
CA MET A 159 -2.05 -10.24 1.22
C MET A 159 -0.54 -10.29 1.53
N MET A 160 0.02 -9.23 2.12
CA MET A 160 1.44 -9.20 2.48
C MET A 160 1.79 -10.25 3.55
N CYS A 161 0.87 -10.50 4.49
CA CYS A 161 1.00 -11.54 5.52
C CYS A 161 0.83 -12.95 4.93
N ASP A 162 -0.16 -13.18 4.08
CA ASP A 162 -0.42 -14.49 3.45
C ASP A 162 0.75 -14.94 2.56
N LEU A 163 1.41 -13.99 1.91
CA LEU A 163 2.60 -14.22 1.09
C LEU A 163 3.88 -14.36 1.93
N GLN A 164 3.81 -14.22 3.26
CA GLN A 164 4.93 -14.37 4.19
C GLN A 164 6.13 -13.46 3.85
N LEU A 165 5.85 -12.20 3.48
CA LEU A 165 6.89 -11.24 3.04
C LEU A 165 7.64 -10.61 4.23
N GLU A 166 8.18 -11.43 5.13
CA GLU A 166 8.75 -11.02 6.42
C GLU A 166 9.82 -9.93 6.30
N GLY A 167 10.75 -10.08 5.34
CA GLY A 167 11.80 -9.08 5.11
C GLY A 167 11.25 -7.70 4.72
N LEU A 168 10.17 -7.66 3.93
CA LEU A 168 9.49 -6.42 3.56
C LEU A 168 8.70 -5.85 4.74
N ILE A 169 8.07 -6.69 5.56
CA ILE A 169 7.36 -6.26 6.77
C ILE A 169 8.33 -5.57 7.73
N VAL A 170 9.51 -6.16 7.97
CA VAL A 170 10.53 -5.57 8.84
C VAL A 170 10.99 -4.21 8.31
N ARG A 171 11.28 -4.11 7.01
CA ARG A 171 11.67 -2.84 6.37
C ARG A 171 10.59 -1.78 6.50
N LEU A 172 9.33 -2.14 6.29
CA LEU A 172 8.19 -1.24 6.44
C LEU A 172 8.09 -0.69 7.87
N PHE A 173 8.17 -1.55 8.88
CA PHE A 173 8.13 -1.15 10.28
C PHE A 173 9.30 -0.23 10.63
N LYS A 174 10.51 -0.60 10.21
CA LYS A 174 11.72 0.21 10.42
C LYS A 174 11.54 1.59 9.82
N ARG A 175 11.02 1.67 8.59
CA ARG A 175 10.76 2.95 7.94
C ARG A 175 9.75 3.79 8.70
N PHE A 176 8.59 3.23 9.05
CA PHE A 176 7.54 3.97 9.76
C PHE A 176 7.99 4.50 11.12
N LEU A 177 8.69 3.68 11.91
CA LEU A 177 9.28 4.10 13.18
C LEU A 177 10.30 5.24 12.98
N THR A 178 11.18 5.12 11.97
CA THR A 178 12.21 6.13 11.67
C THR A 178 11.61 7.49 11.34
N VAL A 179 10.48 7.54 10.64
CA VAL A 179 9.87 8.81 10.21
C VAL A 179 8.77 9.32 11.13
N ALA A 180 8.36 8.55 12.15
CA ALA A 180 7.20 8.83 12.99
C ALA A 180 7.27 10.21 13.65
N ASP A 181 8.44 10.58 14.21
CA ASP A 181 8.63 11.86 14.91
C ASP A 181 8.57 13.08 13.98
N SER A 182 8.90 12.89 12.70
CA SER A 182 8.87 13.94 11.67
C SER A 182 7.57 13.98 10.86
N SER A 183 6.63 13.08 11.14
CA SER A 183 5.40 12.91 10.38
C SER A 183 4.22 13.59 11.09
N SER A 184 3.22 14.03 10.31
CA SER A 184 2.00 14.54 10.92
C SER A 184 1.21 13.43 11.62
N SER A 185 0.41 13.80 12.63
CA SER A 185 -0.42 12.84 13.39
C SER A 185 -1.34 12.01 12.49
N ALA A 186 -1.89 12.61 11.44
CA ALA A 186 -2.76 11.93 10.47
C ALA A 186 -2.02 10.88 9.61
N VAL A 187 -0.70 11.02 9.45
CA VAL A 187 0.16 10.06 8.76
C VAL A 187 0.57 8.94 9.71
N VAL A 188 1.03 9.31 10.92
CA VAL A 188 1.37 8.35 11.98
C VAL A 188 0.19 7.44 12.29
N SER A 189 -1.03 7.97 12.36
CA SER A 189 -2.25 7.16 12.57
C SER A 189 -2.46 6.09 11.50
N LYS A 190 -2.13 6.36 10.23
CA LYS A 190 -2.21 5.35 9.15
C LYS A 190 -1.10 4.33 9.25
N MET A 191 0.13 4.76 9.57
CA MET A 191 1.27 3.87 9.81
C MET A 191 0.97 2.90 10.96
N GLU A 192 0.47 3.43 12.08
CA GLU A 192 0.04 2.65 13.24
C GLU A 192 -1.04 1.64 12.86
N LYS A 193 -2.07 2.07 12.11
CA LYS A 193 -3.14 1.17 11.66
C LYS A 193 -2.59 0.00 10.85
N ILE A 194 -1.68 0.27 9.91
CA ILE A 194 -1.04 -0.77 9.08
C ILE A 194 -0.22 -1.72 9.95
N MET A 195 0.65 -1.21 10.82
CA MET A 195 1.48 -2.03 11.71
C MET A 195 0.61 -2.87 12.65
N THR A 196 -0.47 -2.31 13.18
CA THR A 196 -1.43 -3.03 14.03
C THR A 196 -2.14 -4.15 13.29
N MET A 197 -2.58 -3.91 12.04
CA MET A 197 -3.19 -4.96 11.22
C MET A 197 -2.19 -6.09 10.96
N ILE A 198 -0.95 -5.77 10.60
CA ILE A 198 0.09 -6.80 10.38
C ILE A 198 0.28 -7.67 11.62
N ILE A 199 0.34 -7.07 12.82
CA ILE A 199 0.47 -7.80 14.08
C ILE A 199 -0.70 -8.77 14.26
N LYS A 200 -1.93 -8.28 14.09
CA LYS A 200 -3.16 -9.08 14.28
C LYS A 200 -3.32 -10.21 13.27
N GLU A 201 -2.90 -9.99 12.02
CA GLU A 201 -2.96 -11.02 10.97
C GLU A 201 -1.82 -12.06 11.12
N SER A 202 -0.72 -11.69 11.78
CA SER A 202 0.44 -12.58 11.94
C SER A 202 0.27 -13.46 13.17
N LYS A 203 0.43 -14.78 13.05
CA LYS A 203 0.43 -15.70 14.20
C LYS A 203 1.59 -15.42 15.16
N GLU A 204 2.77 -15.19 14.60
CA GLU A 204 3.99 -14.86 15.33
C GLU A 204 4.77 -13.82 14.52
N LEU A 205 5.38 -12.86 15.19
CA LEU A 205 6.22 -11.86 14.54
C LEU A 205 7.67 -12.37 14.41
N PRO A 206 8.37 -12.05 13.31
CA PRO A 206 9.79 -12.33 13.19
C PRO A 206 10.57 -11.71 14.36
N ARG A 207 11.55 -12.44 14.90
CA ARG A 207 12.37 -11.97 16.04
C ARG A 207 13.00 -10.61 15.79
N GLU A 208 13.43 -10.35 14.57
CA GLU A 208 13.97 -9.05 14.16
C GLU A 208 12.97 -7.92 14.39
N LEU A 209 11.70 -8.15 14.08
CA LEU A 209 10.62 -7.17 14.26
C LEU A 209 10.34 -6.91 15.74
N VAL A 210 10.30 -7.96 16.55
CA VAL A 210 10.13 -7.85 18.01
C VAL A 210 11.29 -7.04 18.61
N ASN A 211 12.53 -7.35 18.22
CA ASN A 211 13.72 -6.62 18.66
C ASN A 211 13.67 -5.16 18.23
N LEU A 212 13.28 -4.88 16.98
CA LEU A 212 13.11 -3.52 16.47
C LEU A 212 12.11 -2.72 17.32
N LEU A 213 10.96 -3.30 17.63
CA LEU A 213 9.96 -2.67 18.49
C LEU A 213 10.48 -2.47 19.92
N ALA A 214 11.15 -3.47 20.49
CA ALA A 214 11.72 -3.40 21.84
C ALA A 214 12.79 -2.29 21.96
N ILE A 215 13.66 -2.14 20.96
CA ILE A 215 14.67 -1.08 20.92
C ILE A 215 14.02 0.30 20.90
N ASN A 216 13.04 0.50 20.00
CA ASN A 216 12.37 1.81 19.85
C ASN A 216 11.41 2.12 21.00
N GLY A 217 10.88 1.10 21.68
CA GLY A 217 9.98 1.23 22.82
C GLY A 217 10.65 1.54 24.16
N LYS A 218 11.99 1.51 24.24
CA LYS A 218 12.72 1.91 25.46
C LYS A 218 12.56 3.42 25.69
N SER A 219 12.20 3.80 26.92
CA SER A 219 12.09 5.22 27.33
C SER A 219 12.98 5.51 28.53
N ASN A 220 13.69 6.63 28.49
CA ASN A 220 14.27 7.25 29.69
C ASN A 220 13.20 8.13 30.35
N LYS A 221 13.13 8.13 31.68
CA LYS A 221 11.98 8.65 32.47
C LYS A 221 11.78 10.18 32.44
N GLU A 222 12.62 10.95 31.76
CA GLU A 222 12.73 12.41 32.00
C GLU A 222 12.27 13.34 30.86
N ILE A 223 11.80 12.84 29.72
CA ILE A 223 11.34 13.68 28.59
C ILE A 223 10.01 13.15 28.03
N ALA A 224 9.17 14.04 27.50
CA ALA A 224 8.02 13.65 26.67
C ALA A 224 8.48 12.62 25.63
N SER A 225 7.93 11.40 25.72
CA SER A 225 8.37 10.28 24.92
C SER A 225 8.20 10.60 23.43
N PRO A 226 9.20 10.37 22.57
CA PRO A 226 9.07 10.51 21.13
C PRO A 226 7.85 9.74 20.59
N VAL A 227 7.25 10.22 19.50
CA VAL A 227 6.11 9.57 18.82
C VAL A 227 6.49 8.15 18.41
N CYS A 228 7.71 7.96 17.90
CA CYS A 228 8.26 6.64 17.58
C CYS A 228 8.21 5.69 18.79
N THR A 229 8.64 6.15 19.96
CA THR A 229 8.66 5.34 21.19
C THR A 229 7.26 5.01 21.68
N GLN A 230 6.32 5.97 21.62
CA GLN A 230 4.93 5.73 21.99
C GLN A 230 4.28 4.69 21.05
N LEU A 231 4.51 4.83 19.75
CA LEU A 231 4.04 3.89 18.74
C LEU A 231 4.60 2.48 18.97
N ALA A 232 5.92 2.35 19.16
CA ALA A 232 6.57 1.06 19.40
C ALA A 232 6.04 0.37 20.67
N LYS A 233 5.87 1.11 21.78
CA LYS A 233 5.27 0.58 23.02
C LYS A 233 3.85 0.08 22.81
N LYS A 234 3.02 0.85 22.08
CA LYS A 234 1.65 0.47 21.78
C LYS A 234 1.59 -0.84 20.99
N LEU A 235 2.44 -0.98 19.98
CA LEU A 235 2.52 -2.18 19.15
C LEU A 235 3.01 -3.40 19.93
N LEU A 236 3.99 -3.23 20.82
CA LEU A 236 4.42 -4.31 21.73
C LEU A 236 3.29 -4.77 22.65
N LYS A 237 2.51 -3.83 23.20
CA LYS A 237 1.35 -4.17 24.01
C LYS A 237 0.33 -4.98 23.21
N ILE A 238 -0.04 -4.51 22.02
CA ILE A 238 -0.98 -5.22 21.14
C ILE A 238 -0.48 -6.65 20.85
N TYR A 239 0.81 -6.81 20.58
CA TYR A 239 1.39 -8.13 20.33
C TYR A 239 1.38 -9.03 21.58
N ALA A 240 1.70 -8.47 22.75
CA ALA A 240 1.63 -9.21 24.01
C ALA A 240 0.21 -9.67 24.35
N ASP A 241 -0.78 -8.78 24.17
CA ASP A 241 -2.20 -9.08 24.37
C ASP A 241 -2.67 -10.19 23.41
N GLN A 242 -2.16 -10.22 22.18
CA GLN A 242 -2.45 -11.27 21.19
C GLN A 242 -1.84 -12.63 21.56
N LEU A 243 -0.62 -12.64 22.11
CA LEU A 243 0.04 -13.87 22.55
C LEU A 243 -0.59 -14.45 23.82
N ASN A 244 -1.28 -13.63 24.61
CA ASN A 244 -1.85 -14.03 25.89
C ASN A 244 -3.27 -13.48 26.09
N PRO A 245 -4.26 -14.01 25.34
CA PRO A 245 -5.61 -13.48 25.32
C PRO A 245 -6.36 -13.63 26.66
N ASP A 246 -5.88 -14.49 27.57
CA ASP A 246 -6.57 -14.86 28.82
C ASP A 246 -5.64 -14.86 30.05
N ILE A 247 -5.20 -13.68 30.50
CA ILE A 247 -4.96 -13.47 31.93
C ILE A 247 -6.02 -12.49 32.42
N PRO A 248 -7.15 -12.95 32.98
CA PRO A 248 -8.00 -12.06 33.76
C PRO A 248 -7.14 -11.46 34.87
N ASP A 249 -7.25 -10.15 35.08
CA ASP A 249 -6.69 -9.46 36.25
C ASP A 249 -7.10 -10.26 37.49
N MET A 250 -6.17 -11.05 38.04
CA MET A 250 -6.32 -11.60 39.38
C MET A 250 -6.15 -10.44 40.35
N VAL A 251 -7.21 -9.63 40.45
CA VAL A 251 -7.44 -8.81 41.64
C VAL A 251 -7.62 -9.80 42.77
N SER A 252 -6.62 -9.81 43.64
CA SER A 252 -6.63 -10.49 44.92
C SER A 252 -7.81 -9.99 45.76
N ASP A 253 -8.92 -10.73 45.74
CA ASP A 253 -9.87 -10.70 46.85
C ASP A 253 -9.27 -11.56 47.98
N SER A 254 -8.39 -10.93 48.74
CA SER A 254 -8.12 -11.31 50.12
C SER A 254 -9.07 -10.50 51.00
N SER A 255 -10.18 -11.11 51.42
CA SER A 255 -10.94 -10.77 52.63
C SER A 255 -11.68 -12.02 53.11
#